data_AF-A0A847FTP9-F1
#
_entry.id   AF-A0A847FTP9-F1
#
_cell.length_a   1.000
_cell.length_b   1.000
_cell.length_c   1.000
_cell.angle_alpha   90.00
_cell.angle_beta   90.00
_cell.angle_gamma   90.00
#
_symmetry.space_group_name_H-M   'P 1'
#
loop_
_entity.id
_entity.type
_entity.pdbx_description
1 polymer ?
#
loop_
_entity_poly.entity_id
_entity_poly.type
_entity_poly.pdbx_seq_one_letter_code
_entity_poly.pdbx_strand_id
1 'polypeptide(L)'
;MTEKSPQELYDERLKRALDAATLQVPDRVPVFGPYQKYPYTFGGLTFKQAMNDYDLARQACHKFVDYFQPDLDFGPIFAYPAKAMDLFGWKAFKWPGQDLADDVMYQYVEGEYMTADEYDEFIFDPSDFMQRKWAPRQFSSMEGFSQIVPWRRFMWSGWMNLGFWASPEFQETLKRLSAGVEELNKWWGSQAQYWNEITAKGYPLAFAGWDWPPFDIIGDTLRGTHQVLADMRRRPGKLHDALEI
;
A
#
# COMPACT_ATOMS: atom_id res chain seq x y z
N MET A 1 -5.36 -27.73 32.64
CA MET A 1 -6.15 -27.23 31.50
C MET A 1 -5.59 -27.93 30.28
N THR A 2 -6.42 -28.59 29.48
CA THR A 2 -6.02 -29.13 28.18
C THR A 2 -5.54 -27.99 27.30
N GLU A 3 -4.39 -28.16 26.64
CA GLU A 3 -3.91 -27.19 25.65
C GLU A 3 -4.90 -27.13 24.50
N LYS A 4 -5.34 -25.92 24.14
CA LYS A 4 -6.22 -25.70 22.99
C LYS A 4 -5.43 -25.89 21.70
N SER A 5 -6.06 -26.49 20.70
CA SER A 5 -5.50 -26.57 19.36
C SER A 5 -5.38 -25.18 18.70
N PRO A 6 -4.49 -25.00 17.71
CA PRO A 6 -4.40 -23.76 16.95
C PRO A 6 -5.73 -23.33 16.31
N GLN A 7 -6.53 -24.28 15.83
CA GLN A 7 -7.85 -23.99 15.25
C GLN A 7 -8.82 -23.44 16.30
N GLU A 8 -8.88 -24.03 17.49
CA GLU A 8 -9.72 -23.52 18.59
C GLU A 8 -9.30 -22.10 18.99
N LEU A 9 -8.00 -21.82 19.06
CA LEU A 9 -7.49 -20.48 19.35
C LEU A 9 -7.83 -19.47 18.25
N TYR A 10 -7.75 -19.88 16.99
CA TYR A 10 -8.13 -19.06 15.85
C TYR A 10 -9.61 -18.67 15.92
N ASP A 11 -10.48 -19.65 16.10
CA ASP A 11 -11.93 -19.44 16.12
C ASP A 11 -12.35 -18.56 17.30
N GLU A 12 -11.75 -18.76 18.48
CA GLU A 12 -12.00 -17.93 19.65
C GLU A 12 -11.59 -16.47 19.44
N ARG A 13 -10.40 -16.23 18.87
CA ARG A 13 -9.89 -14.89 18.56
C ARG A 13 -10.75 -14.18 17.52
N LEU A 14 -11.08 -14.87 16.43
CA LEU A 14 -11.92 -14.33 15.37
C LEU A 14 -13.33 -14.02 15.90
N LYS A 15 -13.92 -14.94 16.66
CA LYS A 15 -15.23 -14.72 17.28
C LYS A 15 -15.22 -13.49 18.19
N ARG A 16 -14.19 -13.34 19.03
CA ARG A 16 -14.04 -12.19 19.93
C ARG A 16 -14.02 -10.86 19.17
N ALA A 17 -13.27 -10.80 18.08
CA ALA A 17 -13.20 -9.61 17.23
C ALA A 17 -14.54 -9.33 16.54
N LEU A 18 -15.19 -10.36 15.99
CA LEU A 18 -16.47 -10.22 15.29
C LEU A 18 -17.63 -9.85 16.23
N ASP A 19 -17.69 -10.45 17.42
CA ASP A 19 -18.68 -10.09 18.45
C ASP A 19 -18.57 -8.60 18.78
N ALA A 20 -17.35 -8.10 19.04
CA ALA A 20 -17.12 -6.69 19.32
C ALA A 20 -17.51 -5.78 18.14
N ALA A 21 -17.12 -6.15 16.92
CA ALA A 21 -17.44 -5.39 15.71
C ALA A 21 -18.95 -5.35 15.40
N THR A 22 -19.70 -6.38 15.83
CA THR A 22 -21.16 -6.52 15.60
C THR A 22 -22.01 -6.14 16.82
N LEU A 23 -21.41 -5.40 17.77
CA LEU A 23 -22.08 -4.89 18.97
C LEU A 23 -22.65 -6.00 19.89
N GLN A 24 -22.05 -7.20 19.85
CA GLN A 24 -22.31 -8.28 20.81
C GLN A 24 -21.32 -8.20 21.98
N VAL A 25 -21.63 -8.87 23.09
CA VAL A 25 -20.73 -8.95 24.25
C VAL A 25 -19.74 -10.11 24.04
N PRO A 26 -18.43 -9.84 23.80
CA PRO A 26 -17.42 -10.88 23.69
C PRO A 26 -17.05 -11.46 25.08
N ASP A 27 -16.29 -12.54 25.09
CA ASP A 27 -15.72 -13.14 26.31
C ASP A 27 -14.75 -12.18 27.05
N ARG A 28 -14.04 -11.34 26.29
CA ARG A 28 -13.25 -10.19 26.75
C ARG A 28 -13.05 -9.18 25.63
N VAL A 29 -12.56 -7.99 25.96
CA VAL A 29 -12.19 -6.98 24.95
C VAL A 29 -11.08 -7.53 24.04
N PRO A 30 -11.24 -7.50 22.70
CA PRO A 30 -10.17 -7.87 21.78
C PRO A 30 -9.05 -6.82 21.80
N VAL A 31 -7.80 -7.28 21.77
CA VAL A 31 -6.59 -6.44 21.78
C VAL A 31 -5.75 -6.77 20.57
N PHE A 32 -5.69 -5.82 19.63
CA PHE A 32 -4.87 -5.87 18.43
C PHE A 32 -4.69 -4.44 17.90
N GLY A 33 -3.76 -4.24 16.96
CA GLY A 33 -3.61 -2.96 16.30
C GLY A 33 -2.48 -2.97 15.27
N PRO A 34 -2.43 -1.99 14.35
CA PRO A 34 -1.28 -1.82 13.48
C PRO A 34 -0.11 -1.34 14.34
N TYR A 35 0.65 -2.28 14.90
CA TYR A 35 1.80 -1.97 15.74
C TYR A 35 2.96 -1.34 14.96
N GLN A 36 2.82 -1.22 13.63
CA GLN A 36 3.70 -0.48 12.73
C GLN A 36 5.17 -0.89 12.94
N LYS A 37 6.03 0.03 13.36
CA LYS A 37 7.46 -0.21 13.60
C LYS A 37 7.74 -1.13 14.79
N TYR A 38 6.85 -1.18 15.78
CA TYR A 38 7.14 -1.77 17.09
C TYR A 38 7.56 -3.26 17.09
N PRO A 39 6.94 -4.16 16.30
CA PRO A 39 7.36 -5.57 16.24
C PRO A 39 8.84 -5.74 15.89
N TYR A 40 9.38 -4.88 15.01
CA TYR A 40 10.77 -4.92 14.60
C TYR A 40 11.71 -4.41 15.70
N THR A 41 11.36 -3.31 16.36
CA THR A 41 12.12 -2.80 17.52
C THR A 41 12.13 -3.83 18.66
N PHE A 42 11.01 -4.50 18.94
CA PHE A 42 10.94 -5.60 19.90
C PHE A 42 11.80 -6.81 19.48
N GLY A 43 11.89 -7.06 18.18
CA GLY A 43 12.81 -8.03 17.56
C GLY A 43 14.29 -7.67 17.70
N GLY A 44 14.64 -6.44 18.10
CA GLY A 44 16.01 -5.94 18.11
C GLY A 44 16.51 -5.52 16.73
N LEU A 45 15.60 -5.27 15.78
CA LEU A 45 15.91 -4.83 14.42
C LEU A 45 15.73 -3.32 14.29
N THR A 46 16.58 -2.71 13.45
CA THR A 46 16.29 -1.40 12.88
C THR A 46 15.20 -1.52 11.83
N PHE A 47 14.43 -0.46 11.63
CA PHE A 47 13.38 -0.47 10.58
C PHE A 47 13.96 -0.65 9.17
N LYS A 48 15.16 -0.13 8.89
CA LYS A 48 15.89 -0.40 7.64
C LYS A 48 16.13 -1.89 7.40
N GLN A 49 16.53 -2.63 8.43
CA GLN A 49 16.72 -4.08 8.31
C GLN A 49 15.40 -4.77 7.97
N ALA A 50 14.31 -4.42 8.65
CA ALA A 50 12.99 -5.00 8.38
C ALA A 50 12.50 -4.73 6.94
N MET A 51 12.80 -3.56 6.37
CA MET A 51 12.41 -3.22 4.99
C MET A 51 13.25 -3.90 3.89
N ASN A 52 14.43 -4.44 4.24
CA ASN A 52 15.39 -5.03 3.28
C ASN A 52 15.61 -6.53 3.46
N ASP A 53 15.41 -7.06 4.67
CA ASP A 53 15.52 -8.47 5.00
C ASP A 53 14.17 -8.98 5.49
N TYR A 54 13.45 -9.61 4.57
CA TYR A 54 12.10 -10.07 4.82
C TYR A 54 12.07 -11.24 5.81
N ASP A 55 13.13 -12.04 5.88
CA ASP A 55 13.22 -13.18 6.79
C ASP A 55 13.38 -12.70 8.24
N LEU A 56 14.24 -11.70 8.46
CA LEU A 56 14.36 -11.02 9.74
C LEU A 56 13.04 -10.33 10.13
N ALA A 57 12.37 -9.67 9.19
CA ALA A 57 11.07 -9.05 9.43
C ALA A 57 10.04 -10.07 9.92
N ARG A 58 9.93 -11.24 9.26
CA ARG A 58 9.04 -12.34 9.68
C ARG A 58 9.39 -12.87 11.07
N GLN A 59 10.68 -13.09 11.34
CA GLN A 59 11.15 -13.57 12.65
C GLN A 59 10.78 -12.60 13.79
N ALA A 60 10.92 -11.29 13.56
CA ALA A 60 10.53 -10.28 14.54
C ALA A 60 9.01 -10.28 14.80
N CYS A 61 8.19 -10.39 13.75
CA CYS A 61 6.74 -10.49 13.88
C CYS A 61 6.30 -11.80 14.58
N HIS A 62 6.95 -12.94 14.31
CA HIS A 62 6.70 -14.19 15.05
C HIS A 62 7.02 -14.03 16.53
N LYS A 63 8.19 -13.47 16.86
CA LYS A 63 8.59 -13.20 18.26
C LYS A 63 7.58 -12.29 18.96
N PHE A 64 7.10 -11.26 18.26
CA PHE A 64 6.08 -10.35 18.77
C PHE A 64 4.77 -11.08 19.08
N VAL A 65 4.23 -11.84 18.13
CA VAL A 65 2.97 -12.59 18.33
C VAL A 65 3.09 -13.66 19.40
N ASP A 66 4.22 -14.38 19.45
CA ASP A 66 4.46 -15.43 20.44
C ASP A 66 4.52 -14.85 21.87
N TYR A 67 5.02 -13.62 22.04
CA TYR A 67 5.12 -12.95 23.35
C TYR A 67 3.82 -12.23 23.76
N PHE A 68 3.27 -11.38 22.88
CA PHE A 68 2.13 -10.51 23.21
C PHE A 68 0.78 -11.17 22.97
N GLN A 69 0.73 -12.20 22.11
CA GLN A 69 -0.48 -12.96 21.78
C GLN A 69 -1.69 -12.08 21.42
N PRO A 70 -1.56 -11.14 20.45
CA PRO A 70 -2.67 -10.30 20.05
C PRO A 70 -3.84 -11.13 19.51
N ASP A 71 -5.04 -10.59 19.57
CA ASP A 71 -6.24 -11.29 19.09
C ASP A 71 -6.28 -11.35 17.56
N LEU A 72 -5.74 -10.34 16.88
CA LEU A 72 -5.58 -10.31 15.43
C LEU A 72 -4.18 -9.77 15.10
N ASP A 73 -3.62 -10.23 13.99
CA ASP A 73 -2.28 -9.84 13.58
C ASP A 73 -2.26 -9.07 12.25
N PHE A 74 -1.37 -8.10 12.14
CA PHE A 74 -1.11 -7.38 10.89
C PHE A 74 0.11 -7.94 10.15
N GLY A 75 0.96 -8.71 10.83
CA GLY A 75 2.18 -9.26 10.27
C GLY A 75 3.15 -8.18 9.78
N PRO A 76 4.03 -8.54 8.83
CA PRO A 76 5.06 -7.63 8.36
C PRO A 76 4.60 -6.70 7.22
N ILE A 77 3.29 -6.52 7.01
CA ILE A 77 2.75 -5.79 5.85
C ILE A 77 3.16 -4.31 5.84
N PHE A 78 3.45 -3.74 7.01
CA PHE A 78 3.87 -2.35 7.16
C PHE A 78 5.38 -2.14 7.00
N ALA A 79 6.21 -3.17 6.84
CA ALA A 79 7.60 -3.03 6.41
C ALA A 79 7.65 -3.09 4.87
N TYR A 80 7.49 -1.94 4.23
CA TYR A 80 7.48 -1.84 2.77
C TYR A 80 8.82 -2.28 2.15
N PRO A 81 8.81 -2.83 0.92
CA PRO A 81 10.02 -3.38 0.29
C PRO A 81 10.93 -2.27 -0.24
N ALA A 82 11.89 -1.81 0.55
CA ALA A 82 12.75 -0.67 0.23
C ALA A 82 13.43 -0.80 -1.15
N LYS A 83 13.92 -1.99 -1.50
CA LYS A 83 14.57 -2.23 -2.80
C LYS A 83 13.61 -2.12 -3.99
N ALA A 84 12.36 -2.57 -3.86
CA ALA A 84 11.36 -2.40 -4.90
C ALA A 84 10.96 -0.92 -5.04
N MET A 85 10.78 -0.22 -3.92
CA MET A 85 10.49 1.22 -3.90
C MET A 85 11.58 2.03 -4.60
N ASP A 86 12.85 1.69 -4.36
CA ASP A 86 14.02 2.30 -5.01
C ASP A 86 14.02 2.04 -6.52
N LEU A 87 13.79 0.80 -6.95
CA LEU A 87 13.71 0.44 -8.37
C LEU A 87 12.56 1.12 -9.11
N PHE A 88 11.42 1.34 -8.45
CA PHE A 88 10.33 2.14 -9.01
C PHE A 88 10.63 3.64 -9.00
N GLY A 89 11.58 4.08 -8.18
CA GLY A 89 11.83 5.49 -7.91
C GLY A 89 10.58 6.17 -7.34
N TRP A 90 9.98 5.58 -6.31
CA TRP A 90 8.74 6.07 -5.73
C TRP A 90 8.95 7.37 -4.96
N LYS A 91 8.26 8.45 -5.38
CA LYS A 91 8.50 9.82 -4.90
C LYS A 91 7.71 10.22 -3.64
N ALA A 92 6.69 9.45 -3.25
CA ALA A 92 5.80 9.79 -2.12
C ALA A 92 6.34 9.33 -0.76
N PHE A 93 7.48 8.66 -0.71
CA PHE A 93 8.02 8.19 0.56
C PHE A 93 9.49 8.56 0.69
N LYS A 94 9.86 8.90 1.93
CA LYS A 94 11.23 8.85 2.42
C LYS A 94 11.35 7.64 3.33
N TRP A 95 12.44 6.88 3.24
CA TRP A 95 12.63 5.69 4.06
C TRP A 95 14.07 5.55 4.58
N PRO A 96 14.27 4.72 5.63
CA PRO A 96 15.58 4.49 6.22
C PRO A 96 16.63 3.94 5.27
N GLY A 97 17.87 4.40 5.46
CA GLY A 97 19.01 4.00 4.62
C GLY A 97 19.12 4.80 3.33
N GLN A 98 18.19 5.72 3.07
CA GLN A 98 18.31 6.78 2.09
C GLN A 98 18.15 8.15 2.79
N ASP A 99 16.94 8.69 2.82
CA ASP A 99 16.64 10.04 3.33
C ASP A 99 16.45 10.11 4.84
N LEU A 100 16.25 8.96 5.50
CA LEU A 100 16.01 8.87 6.93
C LEU A 100 17.08 8.03 7.63
N ALA A 101 17.26 8.29 8.93
CA ALA A 101 18.12 7.46 9.77
C ALA A 101 17.61 5.99 9.81
N ASP A 102 18.55 5.06 10.01
CA ASP A 102 18.33 3.62 9.85
C ASP A 102 17.18 3.04 10.69
N ASP A 103 16.83 3.69 11.81
CA ASP A 103 15.73 3.27 12.68
C ASP A 103 14.60 4.31 12.81
N VAL A 104 14.17 4.87 11.69
CA VAL A 104 12.97 5.74 11.61
C VAL A 104 11.92 5.03 10.75
N MET A 105 10.62 5.20 11.01
CA MET A 105 9.62 4.65 10.08
C MET A 105 9.56 5.51 8.82
N TYR A 106 9.28 4.94 7.64
CA TYR A 106 9.12 5.74 6.43
C TYR A 106 8.11 6.87 6.63
N GLN A 107 8.33 7.98 5.93
CA GLN A 107 7.50 9.17 6.01
C GLN A 107 6.88 9.44 4.64
N TYR A 108 5.58 9.69 4.64
CA TYR A 108 4.87 10.12 3.45
C TYR A 108 5.28 11.56 3.09
N VAL A 109 5.57 11.80 1.82
CA VAL A 109 5.90 13.11 1.25
C VAL A 109 4.74 13.52 0.37
N GLU A 110 3.89 14.36 0.93
CA GLU A 110 2.74 14.93 0.22
C GLU A 110 3.18 15.84 -0.94
N GLY A 111 2.41 15.82 -2.02
CA GLY A 111 2.58 16.69 -3.18
C GLY A 111 1.26 16.97 -3.90
N GLU A 112 1.28 17.96 -4.79
CA GLU A 112 0.19 18.24 -5.73
C GLU A 112 0.44 17.50 -7.05
N TYR A 113 -0.21 16.35 -7.22
CA TYR A 113 -0.07 15.44 -8.37
C TYR A 113 -1.24 15.49 -9.36
N MET A 114 -2.28 16.23 -9.04
CA MET A 114 -3.37 16.67 -9.90
C MET A 114 -3.55 18.15 -9.61
N THR A 115 -3.59 19.02 -10.62
CA THR A 115 -3.84 20.47 -10.43
C THR A 115 -5.34 20.79 -10.43
N ALA A 116 -5.68 22.04 -10.08
CA ALA A 116 -7.08 22.49 -10.01
C ALA A 116 -7.84 22.40 -11.35
N ASP A 117 -7.14 22.62 -12.45
CA ASP A 117 -7.64 22.58 -13.83
C ASP A 117 -7.73 21.15 -14.39
N GLU A 118 -7.17 20.16 -13.68
CA GLU A 118 -7.16 18.76 -14.09
C GLU A 118 -8.35 17.94 -13.57
N TYR A 119 -9.23 18.52 -12.73
CA TYR A 119 -10.42 17.85 -12.21
C TYR A 119 -11.28 17.23 -13.32
N ASP A 120 -11.54 17.97 -14.39
CA ASP A 120 -12.40 17.50 -15.48
C ASP A 120 -11.78 16.36 -16.28
N GLU A 121 -10.45 16.32 -16.38
CA GLU A 121 -9.76 15.19 -17.02
C GLU A 121 -9.81 13.95 -16.13
N PHE A 122 -9.60 14.09 -14.82
CA PHE A 122 -9.69 12.98 -13.87
C PHE A 122 -11.10 12.39 -13.81
N ILE A 123 -12.13 13.24 -13.66
CA ILE A 123 -13.54 12.80 -13.60
C ILE A 123 -13.94 12.08 -14.89
N PHE A 124 -13.47 12.57 -16.04
CA PHE A 124 -13.84 12.00 -17.31
C PHE A 124 -13.28 10.58 -17.53
N ASP A 125 -12.02 10.33 -17.13
CA ASP A 125 -11.36 9.04 -17.30
C ASP A 125 -10.27 8.84 -16.22
N PRO A 126 -10.65 8.36 -15.01
CA PRO A 126 -9.72 8.26 -13.88
C PRO A 126 -8.60 7.26 -14.17
N SER A 127 -8.88 6.18 -14.90
CA SER A 127 -7.87 5.18 -15.26
C SER A 127 -6.79 5.78 -16.17
N ASP A 128 -7.21 6.56 -17.16
CA ASP A 128 -6.32 7.27 -18.07
C ASP A 128 -5.51 8.35 -17.36
N PHE A 129 -6.13 9.10 -16.45
CA PHE A 129 -5.44 10.08 -15.61
C PHE A 129 -4.37 9.42 -14.72
N MET A 130 -4.75 8.35 -14.02
CA MET A 130 -3.85 7.63 -13.13
C MET A 130 -2.65 7.04 -13.88
N GLN A 131 -2.88 6.48 -15.07
CA GLN A 131 -1.82 5.88 -15.88
C GLN A 131 -0.89 6.93 -16.51
N ARG A 132 -1.43 7.94 -17.19
CA ARG A 132 -0.62 8.86 -18.01
C ARG A 132 -0.10 10.08 -17.29
N LYS A 133 -0.75 10.49 -16.20
CA LYS A 133 -0.38 11.70 -15.46
C LYS A 133 0.16 11.36 -14.08
N TRP A 134 -0.63 10.68 -13.25
CA TRP A 134 -0.21 10.41 -11.88
C TRP A 134 0.99 9.47 -11.79
N ALA A 135 0.95 8.29 -12.43
CA ALA A 135 2.03 7.31 -12.36
C ALA A 135 3.42 7.87 -12.77
N PRO A 136 3.58 8.57 -13.92
CA PRO A 136 4.88 9.17 -14.27
C PRO A 136 5.30 10.32 -13.33
N ARG A 137 4.34 11.06 -12.75
CA ARG A 137 4.64 12.05 -11.70
C ARG A 137 5.16 11.37 -10.43
N GLN A 138 4.73 10.15 -10.16
CA GLN A 138 4.94 9.45 -8.90
C GLN A 138 6.10 8.45 -8.88
N PHE A 139 6.37 7.79 -10.01
CA PHE A 139 7.36 6.74 -10.13
C PHE A 139 8.31 7.06 -11.28
N SER A 140 9.60 7.26 -10.97
CA SER A 140 10.62 7.54 -11.99
C SER A 140 10.74 6.39 -13.00
N SER A 141 10.43 5.15 -12.61
CA SER A 141 10.42 4.02 -13.54
C SER A 141 9.27 4.03 -14.54
N MET A 142 8.23 4.85 -14.31
CA MET A 142 6.99 4.88 -15.12
C MET A 142 6.87 6.15 -15.96
N GLU A 143 7.92 6.97 -16.09
CA GLU A 143 7.89 8.23 -16.85
C GLU A 143 7.43 8.05 -18.30
N GLY A 144 7.75 6.92 -18.93
CA GLY A 144 7.30 6.59 -20.28
C GLY A 144 5.80 6.39 -20.43
N PHE A 145 5.04 6.18 -19.34
CA PHE A 145 3.58 6.09 -19.41
C PHE A 145 2.91 7.38 -19.88
N SER A 146 3.60 8.52 -19.76
CA SER A 146 3.15 9.79 -20.35
C SER A 146 2.99 9.73 -21.89
N GLN A 147 3.65 8.78 -22.56
CA GLN A 147 3.55 8.56 -24.01
C GLN A 147 2.37 7.69 -24.41
N ILE A 148 1.71 7.02 -23.45
CA ILE A 148 0.54 6.18 -23.75
C ILE A 148 -0.56 7.08 -24.31
N VAL A 149 -1.24 6.59 -25.34
CA VAL A 149 -2.41 7.25 -25.91
C VAL A 149 -3.65 6.79 -25.14
N PRO A 150 -4.59 7.68 -24.78
CA PRO A 150 -5.79 7.28 -24.06
C PRO A 150 -6.52 6.12 -24.71
N TRP A 151 -6.86 5.09 -23.92
CA TRP A 151 -7.33 3.82 -24.47
C TRP A 151 -8.64 3.94 -25.26
N ARG A 152 -9.48 4.91 -24.91
CA ARG A 152 -10.68 5.29 -25.69
C ARG A 152 -10.38 5.65 -27.15
N ARG A 153 -9.16 6.11 -27.49
CA ARG A 153 -8.77 6.37 -28.89
C ARG A 153 -8.62 5.09 -29.72
N PHE A 154 -8.68 3.91 -29.11
CA PHE A 154 -8.56 2.63 -29.80
C PHE A 154 -9.86 2.12 -30.44
N MET A 155 -11.01 2.74 -30.15
CA MET A 155 -12.35 2.23 -30.49
C MET A 155 -12.63 2.01 -32.00
N TRP A 156 -11.89 2.64 -32.91
CA TRP A 156 -12.06 2.44 -34.35
C TRP A 156 -10.83 1.85 -35.04
N SER A 157 -9.64 2.37 -34.75
CA SER A 157 -8.40 1.95 -35.41
C SER A 157 -7.25 1.84 -34.41
N GLY A 158 -7.48 1.06 -33.34
CA GLY A 158 -6.57 0.97 -32.21
C GLY A 158 -5.12 0.64 -32.53
N TRP A 159 -4.85 -0.13 -33.59
CA TRP A 159 -3.47 -0.44 -33.99
C TRP A 159 -2.66 0.80 -34.39
N MET A 160 -3.30 1.87 -34.88
CA MET A 160 -2.62 3.12 -35.23
C MET A 160 -2.07 3.86 -34.02
N ASN A 161 -2.57 3.57 -32.81
CA ASN A 161 -2.10 4.17 -31.57
C ASN A 161 -0.94 3.38 -30.93
N LEU A 162 -0.49 2.27 -31.53
CA LEU A 162 0.57 1.43 -30.94
C LEU A 162 2.00 2.01 -31.09
N GLY A 163 2.15 3.19 -31.70
CA GLY A 163 3.47 3.80 -31.93
C GLY A 163 4.28 4.04 -30.65
N PHE A 164 3.63 4.31 -29.51
CA PHE A 164 4.34 4.55 -28.24
C PHE A 164 5.13 3.33 -27.76
N TRP A 165 4.73 2.11 -28.15
CA TRP A 165 5.48 0.89 -27.84
C TRP A 165 6.87 0.89 -28.47
N ALA A 166 7.06 1.57 -29.59
CA ALA A 166 8.37 1.65 -30.25
C ALA A 166 9.28 2.72 -29.65
N SER A 167 8.78 3.57 -28.75
CA SER A 167 9.59 4.62 -28.14
C SER A 167 10.66 4.04 -27.20
N PRO A 168 11.92 4.49 -27.29
CA PRO A 168 12.97 4.07 -26.36
C PRO A 168 12.59 4.30 -24.90
N GLU A 169 11.88 5.39 -24.61
CA GLU A 169 11.44 5.78 -23.27
C GLU A 169 10.43 4.78 -22.68
N PHE A 170 9.47 4.33 -23.49
CA PHE A 170 8.49 3.33 -23.07
C PHE A 170 9.14 1.94 -22.91
N GLN A 171 10.04 1.57 -23.82
CA GLN A 171 10.79 0.31 -23.72
C GLN A 171 11.67 0.27 -22.46
N GLU A 172 12.30 1.39 -22.10
CA GLU A 172 13.06 1.50 -20.86
C GLU A 172 12.15 1.42 -19.61
N THR A 173 10.97 2.04 -19.66
CA THR A 173 9.94 1.94 -18.61
C THR A 173 9.57 0.48 -18.35
N LEU A 174 9.32 -0.32 -19.39
CA LEU A 174 9.00 -1.75 -19.24
C LEU A 174 10.11 -2.54 -18.55
N LYS A 175 11.39 -2.27 -18.89
CA LYS A 175 12.54 -2.95 -18.27
C LYS A 175 12.66 -2.62 -16.78
N ARG A 176 12.57 -1.33 -16.43
CA ARG A 176 12.64 -0.88 -15.03
C ARG A 176 11.48 -1.42 -14.20
N LEU A 177 10.27 -1.38 -14.76
CA LEU A 177 9.08 -1.94 -14.12
C LEU A 177 9.25 -3.43 -13.87
N SER A 178 9.76 -4.19 -14.83
CA SER A 178 10.02 -5.63 -14.67
C SER A 178 10.98 -5.91 -13.51
N ALA A 179 12.06 -5.15 -13.38
CA ALA A 179 13.02 -5.31 -12.29
C ALA A 179 12.39 -5.00 -10.91
N GLY A 180 11.62 -3.90 -10.81
CA GLY A 180 10.93 -3.54 -9.58
C GLY A 180 9.85 -4.55 -9.18
N VAL A 181 9.10 -5.08 -10.14
CA VAL A 181 8.05 -6.09 -9.92
C VAL A 181 8.65 -7.42 -9.45
N GLU A 182 9.81 -7.83 -9.97
CA GLU A 182 10.50 -9.03 -9.46
C GLU A 182 10.78 -8.93 -7.95
N GLU A 183 11.25 -7.76 -7.51
CA GLU A 183 11.58 -7.54 -6.10
C GLU A 183 10.35 -7.36 -5.21
N LEU A 184 9.31 -6.74 -5.75
CA LEU A 184 8.00 -6.67 -5.10
C LEU A 184 7.39 -8.08 -4.93
N ASN A 185 7.56 -8.98 -5.90
CA ASN A 185 7.07 -10.35 -5.80
C ASN A 185 7.78 -11.15 -4.70
N LYS A 186 9.08 -10.91 -4.46
CA LYS A 186 9.80 -11.52 -3.33
C LYS A 186 9.20 -11.07 -1.99
N TRP A 187 8.83 -9.80 -1.89
CA TRP A 187 8.15 -9.27 -0.70
C TRP A 187 6.77 -9.89 -0.50
N TRP A 188 5.93 -9.94 -1.55
CA TRP A 188 4.62 -10.61 -1.47
C TRP A 188 4.73 -12.09 -1.13
N GLY A 189 5.73 -12.80 -1.66
CA GLY A 189 6.03 -14.17 -1.31
C GLY A 189 6.33 -14.34 0.18
N SER A 190 7.13 -13.44 0.76
CA SER A 190 7.37 -13.38 2.21
C SER A 190 6.08 -13.13 2.99
N GLN A 191 5.25 -12.16 2.58
CA GLN A 191 3.99 -11.88 3.27
C GLN A 191 3.08 -13.13 3.30
N ALA A 192 2.90 -13.78 2.15
CA ALA A 192 2.10 -14.99 2.03
C ALA A 192 2.65 -16.15 2.89
N GLN A 193 3.97 -16.32 2.93
CA GLN A 193 4.60 -17.29 3.82
C GLN A 193 4.25 -17.01 5.29
N TYR A 194 4.44 -15.76 5.74
CA TYR A 194 4.14 -15.38 7.12
C TYR A 194 2.67 -15.61 7.48
N TRP A 195 1.75 -15.22 6.60
CA TRP A 195 0.31 -15.36 6.83
C TRP A 195 -0.12 -16.82 6.99
N ASN A 196 0.44 -17.72 6.18
CA ASN A 196 0.20 -19.16 6.32
C ASN A 196 0.72 -19.67 7.68
N GLU A 197 1.92 -19.24 8.08
CA GLU A 197 2.52 -19.64 9.35
C GLU A 197 1.73 -19.13 10.57
N ILE A 198 1.31 -17.87 10.57
CA ILE A 198 0.59 -17.26 11.70
C ILE A 198 -0.84 -17.81 11.83
N THR A 199 -1.49 -18.07 10.69
CA THR A 199 -2.79 -18.76 10.64
C THR A 199 -2.66 -20.18 11.19
N ALA A 200 -1.62 -20.93 10.81
CA ALA A 200 -1.36 -22.26 11.35
C ALA A 200 -1.03 -22.27 12.84
N LYS A 201 -0.53 -21.15 13.40
CA LYS A 201 -0.36 -20.92 14.84
C LYS A 201 -1.66 -20.49 15.57
N GLY A 202 -2.75 -20.32 14.83
CA GLY A 202 -4.06 -19.97 15.39
C GLY A 202 -4.33 -18.48 15.51
N TYR A 203 -3.64 -17.63 14.76
CA TYR A 203 -3.82 -16.18 14.78
C TYR A 203 -4.46 -15.71 13.47
N PRO A 204 -5.67 -15.11 13.52
CA PRO A 204 -6.28 -14.50 12.35
C PRO A 204 -5.59 -13.19 11.96
N LEU A 205 -5.64 -12.85 10.67
CA LEU A 205 -5.20 -11.54 10.19
C LEU A 205 -6.25 -10.46 10.49
N ALA A 206 -5.79 -9.26 10.79
CA ALA A 206 -6.63 -8.09 11.08
C ALA A 206 -7.22 -7.42 9.82
N PHE A 207 -6.87 -7.89 8.64
CA PHE A 207 -7.34 -7.38 7.36
C PHE A 207 -7.63 -8.53 6.39
N ALA A 208 -8.63 -8.35 5.52
CA ALA A 208 -8.95 -9.25 4.42
C ALA A 208 -8.80 -8.58 3.04
N GLY A 209 -8.61 -7.25 3.03
CA GLY A 209 -8.49 -6.44 1.82
C GLY A 209 -8.15 -5.01 2.19
N TRP A 210 -7.83 -4.22 1.18
CA TRP A 210 -7.60 -2.78 1.28
C TRP A 210 -8.68 -2.08 0.48
N ASP A 211 -9.21 -1.01 1.05
CA ASP A 211 -10.10 -0.09 0.35
C ASP A 211 -9.58 1.33 0.57
N TRP A 212 -9.95 2.24 -0.32
CA TRP A 212 -9.43 3.59 -0.35
C TRP A 212 -10.60 4.56 -0.24
N PRO A 213 -10.74 5.27 0.90
CA PRO A 213 -11.79 6.26 1.05
C PRO A 213 -11.67 7.35 -0.04
N PRO A 214 -12.77 7.73 -0.72
CA PRO A 214 -12.68 8.65 -1.86
C PRO A 214 -11.97 9.98 -1.54
N PHE A 215 -12.19 10.51 -0.33
CA PHE A 215 -11.54 11.75 0.09
C PHE A 215 -10.02 11.60 0.23
N ASP A 216 -9.54 10.44 0.67
CA ASP A 216 -8.10 10.16 0.84
C ASP A 216 -7.45 9.92 -0.53
N ILE A 217 -8.16 9.32 -1.49
CA ILE A 217 -7.68 9.24 -2.88
C ILE A 217 -7.42 10.66 -3.42
N ILE A 218 -8.38 11.57 -3.28
CA ILE A 218 -8.21 12.93 -3.77
C ILE A 218 -7.18 13.70 -2.93
N GLY A 219 -7.24 13.59 -1.60
CA GLY A 219 -6.43 14.35 -0.67
C GLY A 219 -4.98 13.89 -0.63
N ASP A 220 -4.74 12.62 -0.32
CA ASP A 220 -3.39 12.09 -0.15
C ASP A 220 -2.76 11.83 -1.53
N THR A 221 -3.48 11.19 -2.44
CA THR A 221 -2.85 10.68 -3.67
C THR A 221 -2.75 11.72 -4.80
N LEU A 222 -3.68 12.68 -4.88
CA LEU A 222 -3.82 13.57 -6.03
C LEU A 222 -3.58 15.05 -5.73
N ARG A 223 -4.33 15.68 -4.83
CA ARG A 223 -4.34 17.14 -4.64
C ARG A 223 -3.38 17.61 -3.54
N GLY A 224 -3.12 16.79 -2.55
CA GLY A 224 -2.48 17.16 -1.29
C GLY A 224 -3.47 17.80 -0.31
N THR A 225 -3.25 17.59 0.99
CA THR A 225 -4.05 18.08 2.13
C THR A 225 -4.35 19.57 2.02
N HIS A 226 -3.32 20.40 1.80
CA HIS A 226 -3.53 21.85 1.72
C HIS A 226 -4.51 22.23 0.60
N GLN A 227 -4.37 21.62 -0.58
CA GLN A 227 -5.20 21.97 -1.72
C GLN A 227 -6.60 21.36 -1.61
N VAL A 228 -6.75 20.09 -1.21
CA VAL A 228 -8.07 19.45 -1.09
C VAL A 228 -8.94 20.19 -0.08
N LEU A 229 -8.37 20.64 1.04
CA LEU A 229 -9.08 21.45 2.04
C LEU A 229 -9.46 22.83 1.51
N ALA A 230 -8.61 23.46 0.69
CA ALA A 230 -8.96 24.70 0.02
C ALA A 230 -10.09 24.50 -1.01
N ASP A 231 -10.12 23.33 -1.66
CA ASP A 231 -11.05 22.99 -2.74
C ASP A 231 -12.46 22.75 -2.22
N MET A 232 -12.60 22.26 -0.98
CA MET A 232 -13.90 22.20 -0.27
C MET A 232 -14.63 23.56 -0.25
N ARG A 233 -13.90 24.69 -0.28
CA ARG A 233 -14.50 26.03 -0.35
C ARG A 233 -14.47 26.63 -1.75
N ARG A 234 -13.36 26.45 -2.47
CA ARG A 234 -13.13 27.12 -3.76
C ARG A 234 -13.84 26.45 -4.91
N ARG A 235 -14.06 25.13 -4.85
CA ARG A 235 -14.68 24.33 -5.92
C ARG A 235 -15.42 23.09 -5.38
N PRO A 236 -16.36 23.26 -4.44
CA PRO A 236 -17.05 22.14 -3.79
C PRO A 236 -17.73 21.19 -4.79
N GLY A 237 -18.29 21.71 -5.89
CA GLY A 237 -18.92 20.88 -6.92
C GLY A 237 -17.92 19.94 -7.62
N LYS A 238 -16.77 20.46 -8.08
CA LYS A 238 -15.74 19.64 -8.74
C LYS A 238 -15.14 18.60 -7.80
N LEU A 239 -14.93 18.96 -6.54
CA LEU A 239 -14.46 18.01 -5.54
C LEU A 239 -15.51 16.92 -5.31
N HIS A 240 -16.80 17.28 -5.13
CA HIS A 240 -17.87 16.31 -4.97
C HIS A 240 -17.96 15.36 -6.16
N ASP A 241 -17.96 15.87 -7.39
CA ASP A 241 -18.02 15.04 -8.59
C ASP A 241 -16.84 14.06 -8.67
N ALA A 242 -15.65 14.46 -8.22
CA ALA A 242 -14.48 13.59 -8.18
C ALA A 242 -14.53 12.52 -7.07
N LEU A 243 -15.30 12.73 -5.99
CA LEU A 243 -15.49 11.76 -4.91
C LEU A 243 -16.48 10.65 -5.27
N GLU A 244 -17.29 10.85 -6.32
CA GLU A 244 -18.27 9.87 -6.84
C GLU A 244 -17.66 8.92 -7.88
N ILE A 245 -16.38 9.09 -8.21
CA ILE A 245 -15.62 8.27 -9.17
C ILE A 245 -14.97 7.10 -8.45
#